data_AF-A0A6B0X5G4-F1
#
_entry.id   AF-A0A6B0X5G4-F1
#
_cell.length_a   1.000
_cell.length_b   1.000
_cell.length_c   1.000
_cell.angle_alpha   90.00
_cell.angle_beta   90.00
_cell.angle_gamma   90.00
#
_symmetry.space_group_name_H-M   'P 1'
#
loop_
_entity.id
_entity.type
_entity.pdbx_description
1 polymer ?
#
loop_
_entity_poly.entity_id
_entity_poly.type
_entity_poly.pdbx_seq_one_letter_code
_entity_poly.pdbx_strand_id
1 'polypeptide(L)'
;MSETRGYSYEDFLLDPQKMRFSRSERGSLILTLDSEEYTDIKIRRAFPLEESNRYIGVFAAEDQELGLIEDPEQLDDQSRQALLDELDKIYFQPQVLAFDSLDEEFGVLRGQIATTSGPRQLEIRGYRTNV
;
A
#
# COMPACT_ATOMS: atom_id res chain seq x y z
N MET A 1 21.66 4.25 -36.52
CA MET A 1 20.98 5.43 -35.94
C MET A 1 20.07 4.88 -34.86
N SER A 2 20.42 5.11 -33.59
CA SER A 2 19.62 4.64 -32.46
C SER A 2 18.54 5.69 -32.21
N GLU A 3 17.29 5.40 -32.55
CA GLU A 3 16.17 6.25 -32.16
C GLU A 3 16.02 6.15 -30.64
N THR A 4 16.33 7.23 -29.93
CA THR A 4 15.94 7.37 -28.53
C THR A 4 14.42 7.54 -28.52
N ARG A 5 13.69 6.43 -28.39
CA ARG A 5 12.27 6.49 -28.02
C ARG A 5 12.20 7.10 -26.62
N GLY A 6 11.78 8.36 -26.54
CA GLY A 6 11.42 8.96 -25.27
C GLY A 6 10.17 8.27 -24.76
N TYR A 7 10.22 7.77 -23.52
CA TYR A 7 9.03 7.27 -22.83
C TYR A 7 8.28 8.47 -22.23
N SER A 8 6.97 8.50 -22.42
CA SER A 8 6.06 9.43 -21.74
C SER A 8 5.53 8.79 -20.46
N TYR A 9 5.13 9.60 -19.48
CA TYR A 9 4.42 9.13 -18.29
C TYR A 9 3.14 8.36 -18.66
N GLU A 10 2.45 8.81 -19.71
CA GLU A 10 1.22 8.20 -20.23
C GLU A 10 1.41 6.75 -20.70
N ASP A 11 2.63 6.37 -21.11
CA ASP A 11 2.93 5.01 -21.60
C ASP A 11 2.86 3.96 -20.48
N PHE A 12 2.91 4.40 -19.21
CA PHE A 12 2.89 3.53 -18.03
C PHE A 12 1.54 3.53 -17.31
N LEU A 13 0.60 4.38 -17.72
CA LEU A 13 -0.70 4.49 -17.07
C LEU A 13 -1.61 3.32 -17.46
N LEU A 14 -2.10 2.61 -16.46
CA LEU A 14 -3.12 1.60 -16.62
C LEU A 14 -4.50 2.25 -16.56
N ASP A 15 -5.39 1.84 -17.46
CA ASP A 15 -6.79 2.28 -17.45
C ASP A 15 -7.59 1.53 -16.37
N PRO A 16 -8.06 2.20 -15.32
CA PRO A 16 -8.81 1.56 -14.23
C PRO A 16 -10.09 0.88 -14.71
N GLN A 17 -10.71 1.34 -15.80
CA GLN A 17 -11.95 0.75 -16.32
C GLN A 17 -11.74 -0.65 -16.89
N LYS A 18 -10.51 -0.96 -17.32
CA LYS A 18 -10.10 -2.25 -17.88
C LYS A 18 -9.51 -3.21 -16.84
N MET A 19 -9.42 -2.77 -15.58
CA MET A 19 -8.83 -3.54 -14.49
C MET A 19 -9.91 -4.12 -13.59
N ARG A 20 -9.78 -5.38 -13.21
CA ARG A 20 -10.59 -6.01 -12.17
C ARG A 20 -9.67 -6.70 -11.17
N PHE A 21 -9.78 -6.32 -9.89
CA PHE A 21 -9.07 -6.97 -8.81
C PHE A 21 -9.99 -7.96 -8.10
N SER A 22 -9.47 -9.16 -7.85
CA SER A 22 -10.17 -10.20 -7.12
C SER A 22 -9.23 -10.95 -6.19
N ARG A 23 -9.78 -11.90 -5.43
CA ARG A 23 -9.03 -12.73 -4.48
C ARG A 23 -9.15 -14.18 -4.88
N SER A 24 -8.03 -14.89 -4.84
CA SER A 24 -8.04 -16.35 -4.94
C SER A 24 -8.66 -16.97 -3.68
N GLU A 25 -8.99 -18.27 -3.74
CA GLU A 25 -9.46 -19.03 -2.56
C GLU A 25 -8.46 -18.99 -1.39
N ARG A 26 -7.17 -18.80 -1.68
CA ARG A 26 -6.09 -18.70 -0.69
C ARG A 26 -5.83 -17.26 -0.23
N GLY A 27 -6.59 -16.30 -0.74
CA GLY A 27 -6.51 -14.89 -0.35
C GLY A 27 -5.46 -14.06 -1.10
N SER A 28 -4.75 -14.62 -2.09
CA SER A 28 -3.83 -13.85 -2.95
C SER A 28 -4.60 -12.87 -3.83
N LEU A 29 -4.04 -11.69 -4.10
CA LEU A 29 -4.61 -10.74 -5.04
C LEU A 29 -4.41 -11.23 -6.49
N ILE A 30 -5.46 -11.11 -7.30
CA ILE A 30 -5.44 -11.41 -8.75
C ILE A 30 -5.87 -10.14 -9.48
N LEU A 31 -5.20 -9.84 -10.59
CA LEU A 31 -5.61 -8.78 -11.52
C LEU A 31 -6.06 -9.40 -12.84
N THR A 32 -7.24 -9.04 -13.30
CA THR A 32 -7.63 -9.18 -14.71
C THR A 32 -7.48 -7.83 -15.40
N LEU A 33 -6.65 -7.74 -16.43
CA LEU A 33 -6.42 -6.55 -17.23
C LEU A 33 -6.66 -6.88 -18.72
N ASP A 34 -7.59 -6.18 -19.36
CA ASP A 34 -7.93 -6.40 -20.79
C ASP A 34 -8.21 -7.89 -21.17
N SER A 35 -8.81 -8.65 -20.24
CA SER A 35 -9.11 -10.09 -20.33
C SER A 35 -7.93 -11.05 -20.10
N GLU A 36 -6.74 -10.53 -19.81
CA GLU A 36 -5.61 -11.34 -19.35
C GLU A 36 -5.59 -11.37 -17.82
N GLU A 37 -5.37 -12.56 -17.26
CA GLU A 37 -5.32 -12.76 -15.81
C GLU A 37 -3.87 -12.87 -15.33
N TYR A 38 -3.53 -12.08 -14.33
CA TYR A 38 -2.24 -12.05 -13.67
C TYR A 38 -2.40 -12.52 -12.22
N THR A 39 -1.74 -13.63 -11.90
CA THR A 39 -1.59 -14.16 -10.54
C THR A 39 -0.22 -13.76 -9.96
N ASP A 40 -0.06 -13.90 -8.65
CA ASP A 40 1.17 -13.57 -7.92
C ASP A 40 1.66 -12.13 -8.18
N ILE A 41 0.69 -11.23 -8.40
CA ILE A 41 0.97 -9.81 -8.59
C ILE A 41 1.43 -9.18 -7.28
N LYS A 42 2.27 -8.15 -7.40
CA LYS A 42 2.67 -7.27 -6.31
C LYS A 42 2.19 -5.87 -6.60
N ILE A 43 1.76 -5.17 -5.56
CA ILE A 43 1.39 -3.76 -5.64
C ILE A 43 2.28 -2.94 -4.71
N ARG A 44 2.64 -1.73 -5.13
CA ARG A 44 3.50 -0.85 -4.35
C ARG A 44 3.03 0.60 -4.49
N ARG A 45 3.00 1.34 -3.38
CA ARG A 45 2.85 2.80 -3.40
C ARG A 45 4.07 3.41 -4.08
N ALA A 46 3.83 4.22 -5.09
CA ALA A 46 4.84 5.08 -5.70
C ALA A 46 4.87 6.45 -5.00
N PHE A 47 5.81 7.30 -5.41
CA PHE A 47 5.86 8.69 -4.95
C PHE A 47 4.69 9.48 -5.56
N PRO A 48 4.11 10.47 -4.84
CA PRO A 48 4.44 10.97 -3.50
C PRO A 48 3.81 10.19 -2.34
N LEU A 49 4.57 10.01 -1.25
CA LEU A 49 4.09 9.27 -0.06
C LEU A 49 3.00 10.02 0.72
N GLU A 50 2.90 11.34 0.57
CA GLU A 50 1.84 12.16 1.19
C GLU A 50 0.46 11.82 0.60
N GLU A 51 0.41 11.40 -0.67
CA GLU A 51 -0.79 10.91 -1.34
C GLU A 51 -0.76 9.38 -1.41
N SER A 52 -0.55 8.72 -0.27
CA SER A 52 -0.28 7.27 -0.18
C SER A 52 -1.34 6.34 -0.81
N ASN A 53 -2.55 6.84 -1.09
CA ASN A 53 -3.59 6.06 -1.77
C ASN A 53 -3.64 6.30 -3.28
N ARG A 54 -2.74 7.13 -3.82
CA ARG A 54 -2.59 7.39 -5.25
C ARG A 54 -1.27 6.82 -5.74
N TYR A 55 -1.15 6.68 -7.06
CA TYR A 55 0.05 6.19 -7.73
C TYR A 55 0.46 4.80 -7.22
N ILE A 56 -0.33 3.78 -7.57
CA ILE A 56 -0.10 2.38 -7.19
C ILE A 56 0.54 1.64 -8.37
N GLY A 57 1.81 1.30 -8.22
CA GLY A 57 2.54 0.48 -9.20
C GLY A 57 2.11 -0.97 -9.09
N VAL A 58 1.88 -1.60 -10.24
CA VAL A 58 1.46 -2.99 -10.37
C VAL A 58 2.55 -3.78 -11.08
N PHE A 59 2.92 -4.91 -10.49
CA PHE A 59 3.99 -5.78 -10.98
C PHE A 59 3.46 -7.20 -11.07
N ALA A 60 3.74 -7.87 -12.18
CA ALA A 60 3.49 -9.30 -12.35
C ALA A 60 4.56 -10.14 -11.62
N ALA A 61 4.53 -11.44 -11.84
CA ALA A 61 5.58 -12.36 -11.40
C ALA A 61 6.97 -11.86 -11.85
N GLU A 62 7.99 -12.25 -11.08
CA GLU A 62 9.40 -11.85 -11.34
C GLU A 62 9.66 -10.34 -11.32
N ASP A 63 8.78 -9.56 -10.67
CA ASP A 63 8.87 -8.10 -10.57
C ASP A 63 8.82 -7.36 -11.91
N GLN A 64 8.23 -7.98 -12.95
CA GLN A 64 7.93 -7.31 -14.20
C GLN A 64 6.86 -6.23 -13.98
N GLU A 65 7.17 -4.97 -14.28
CA GLU A 65 6.22 -3.87 -14.19
C GLU A 65 5.13 -4.00 -15.27
N LEU A 66 3.87 -3.96 -14.84
CA LEU A 66 2.71 -3.88 -15.72
C LEU A 66 2.32 -2.42 -15.96
N GLY A 67 2.49 -1.56 -14.95
CA GLY A 67 2.23 -0.13 -15.05
C GLY A 67 1.74 0.47 -13.73
N LEU A 68 1.10 1.62 -13.82
CA LEU A 68 0.72 2.47 -12.70
C LEU A 68 -0.78 2.80 -12.73
N ILE A 69 -1.45 2.63 -11.59
CA ILE A 69 -2.78 3.19 -11.34
C ILE A 69 -2.58 4.55 -10.68
N GLU A 70 -2.95 5.64 -11.35
CA GLU A 70 -2.83 6.98 -10.77
C GLU A 70 -3.80 7.19 -9.60
N ASP A 71 -5.06 6.81 -9.76
CA ASP A 71 -6.11 6.99 -8.76
C ASP A 71 -7.00 5.75 -8.64
N PRO A 72 -6.84 4.96 -7.57
CA PRO A 72 -7.69 3.81 -7.28
C PRO A 72 -9.18 4.13 -7.14
N GLU A 73 -9.57 5.39 -6.90
CA GLU A 73 -10.98 5.79 -6.86
C GLU A 73 -11.71 5.61 -8.20
N GLN A 74 -10.95 5.47 -9.29
CA GLN A 74 -11.50 5.21 -10.63
C GLN A 74 -11.76 3.72 -10.91
N LEU A 75 -11.36 2.82 -10.00
CA LEU A 75 -11.72 1.40 -10.08
C LEU A 75 -13.17 1.20 -9.68
N ASP A 76 -13.76 0.07 -10.08
CA ASP A 76 -15.03 -0.35 -9.49
C ASP A 76 -14.87 -0.64 -7.97
N ASP A 77 -15.98 -0.53 -7.23
CA ASP A 77 -15.96 -0.62 -5.77
C ASP A 77 -15.32 -1.91 -5.23
N GLN A 78 -15.58 -3.05 -5.88
CA GLN A 78 -15.04 -4.34 -5.47
C GLN A 78 -13.52 -4.39 -5.69
N SER A 79 -13.09 -3.95 -6.86
CA SER A 79 -11.67 -3.89 -7.22
C SER A 79 -10.89 -2.93 -6.32
N ARG A 80 -11.46 -1.74 -6.07
CA ARG A 80 -10.87 -0.73 -5.17
C ARG A 80 -10.67 -1.31 -3.77
N GLN A 81 -11.70 -1.96 -3.22
CA GLN A 81 -11.60 -2.56 -1.89
C GLN A 81 -10.54 -3.66 -1.84
N ALA A 82 -10.50 -4.55 -2.84
CA ALA A 82 -9.50 -5.63 -2.89
C ALA A 82 -8.07 -5.11 -2.95
N LEU A 83 -7.84 -4.02 -3.70
CA LEU A 83 -6.56 -3.33 -3.81
C LEU A 83 -6.17 -2.66 -2.49
N LEU A 84 -7.08 -1.88 -1.87
CA LEU A 84 -6.83 -1.20 -0.60
C LEU A 84 -6.54 -2.20 0.53
N ASP A 85 -7.29 -3.30 0.61
CA ASP A 85 -7.04 -4.38 1.57
C ASP A 85 -5.64 -5.00 1.38
N GLU A 86 -5.14 -5.06 0.14
CA GLU A 86 -3.79 -5.55 -0.12
C GLU A 86 -2.73 -4.54 0.30
N LEU A 87 -2.95 -3.25 0.03
CA LEU A 87 -2.05 -2.19 0.49
C LEU A 87 -1.98 -2.15 2.02
N ASP A 88 -3.11 -2.31 2.71
CA ASP A 88 -3.16 -2.36 4.18
C ASP A 88 -2.39 -3.57 4.74
N LYS A 89 -2.43 -4.72 4.06
CA LYS A 89 -1.62 -5.89 4.43
C LYS A 89 -0.13 -5.64 4.23
N ILE A 90 0.26 -5.04 3.11
CA ILE A 90 1.67 -4.80 2.75
C ILE A 90 2.30 -3.76 3.68
N TYR A 91 1.61 -2.63 3.86
CA TYR A 91 2.17 -1.48 4.57
C TYR A 91 1.84 -1.46 6.05
N PHE A 92 0.92 -2.32 6.52
CA PHE A 92 0.49 -2.50 7.91
C PHE A 92 0.71 -1.26 8.79
N GLN A 93 -0.18 -0.28 8.65
CA GLN A 93 -0.10 1.01 9.34
C GLN A 93 -1.18 1.11 10.43
N PRO A 94 -1.03 0.42 11.58
CA PRO A 94 -2.00 0.52 12.66
C PRO A 94 -2.04 1.95 13.18
N GLN A 95 -3.24 2.53 13.24
CA GLN A 95 -3.43 3.86 13.81
C GLN A 95 -3.59 3.74 15.33
N VAL A 96 -2.87 4.56 16.08
CA VAL A 96 -3.02 4.65 17.53
C VAL A 96 -4.33 5.37 17.84
N LEU A 97 -5.23 4.68 18.55
CA LEU A 97 -6.55 5.18 18.93
C LEU A 97 -6.53 5.81 20.32
N ALA A 98 -5.80 5.20 21.26
CA ALA A 98 -5.69 5.67 22.63
C ALA A 98 -4.41 5.16 23.31
N PHE A 99 -4.00 5.84 24.37
CA PHE A 99 -2.98 5.37 25.32
C PHE A 99 -3.70 4.86 26.57
N ASP A 100 -3.65 3.56 26.81
CA ASP A 100 -4.31 2.92 27.95
C ASP A 100 -3.48 3.03 29.22
N SER A 101 -2.15 2.95 29.09
CA SER A 101 -1.20 3.23 30.16
C SER A 101 0.09 3.82 29.60
N LEU A 102 0.78 4.62 30.41
CA LEU A 102 2.04 5.24 30.03
C LEU A 102 2.87 5.49 31.29
N ASP A 103 4.03 4.83 31.37
CA ASP A 103 4.95 4.89 32.49
C ASP A 103 6.36 5.22 32.00
N GLU A 104 7.14 5.91 32.82
CA GLU A 104 8.53 6.21 32.52
C GLU A 104 9.46 5.51 33.51
N GLU A 105 10.41 4.74 32.98
CA GLU A 105 11.48 4.13 33.78
C GLU A 105 12.83 4.27 33.07
N PHE A 106 13.84 4.74 33.79
CA PHE A 106 15.22 4.90 33.28
C PHE A 106 15.31 5.69 31.95
N GLY A 107 14.45 6.70 31.76
CA GLY A 107 14.40 7.53 30.55
C GLY A 107 13.76 6.84 29.33
N VAL A 108 13.11 5.69 29.53
CA VAL A 108 12.30 5.01 28.52
C VAL A 108 10.84 5.18 28.89
N LEU A 109 10.06 5.71 27.96
CA LEU A 109 8.62 5.77 28.07
C LEU A 109 8.04 4.44 27.56
N ARG A 110 7.30 3.73 28.41
CA ARG A 110 6.62 2.48 28.07
C ARG A 110 5.13 2.68 28.15
N GLY A 111 4.37 2.16 27.19
CA GLY A 111 2.93 2.29 27.22
C GLY A 111 2.20 1.13 26.58
N GLN A 112 0.97 0.92 27.02
CA GLN A 112 -0.01 0.10 26.32
C GLN A 112 -0.89 1.04 25.50
N ILE A 113 -1.00 0.76 24.21
CA ILE A 113 -1.78 1.56 23.27
C ILE A 113 -2.84 0.70 22.59
N ALA A 114 -4.04 1.26 22.45
CA ALA A 114 -5.06 0.68 21.59
C ALA A 114 -4.79 1.13 20.15
N THR A 115 -4.81 0.19 19.20
CA THR A 115 -4.69 0.49 17.77
C THR A 115 -5.84 -0.10 16.97
N THR A 116 -6.01 0.34 15.72
CA THR A 116 -6.95 -0.27 14.77
C THR A 116 -6.70 -1.76 14.56
N SER A 117 -5.50 -2.25 14.88
CA SER A 117 -5.08 -3.66 14.76
C SER A 117 -4.88 -4.34 16.12
N GLY A 118 -5.60 -3.88 17.16
CA GLY A 118 -5.57 -4.41 18.53
C GLY A 118 -4.58 -3.70 19.46
N PRO A 119 -4.51 -4.12 20.74
CA PRO A 119 -3.60 -3.53 21.71
C PRO A 119 -2.13 -3.83 21.38
N ARG A 120 -1.25 -2.85 21.60
CA ARG A 120 0.20 -2.95 21.35
C ARG A 120 1.00 -2.33 22.49
N GLN A 121 2.22 -2.83 22.68
CA GLN A 121 3.22 -2.20 23.53
C GLN A 121 4.07 -1.21 22.74
N LEU A 122 4.31 -0.07 23.35
CA LEU A 122 5.12 1.03 22.84
C LEU A 122 6.33 1.22 23.77
N GLU A 123 7.52 1.38 23.19
CA GLU A 123 8.68 1.93 23.90
C GLU A 123 9.22 3.14 23.14
N ILE A 124 9.34 4.29 23.81
CA ILE A 124 9.97 5.49 23.26
C ILE A 124 11.22 5.84 24.07
N ARG A 125 12.33 6.04 23.37
CA ARG A 125 13.63 6.44 23.94
C ARG A 125 14.01 7.82 23.44
N GLY A 126 14.75 8.58 24.25
CA GLY A 126 15.28 9.88 23.84
C GLY A 126 14.21 10.97 23.59
N TYR A 127 12.99 10.79 24.12
CA TYR A 127 11.88 11.72 23.92
C TYR A 127 12.09 13.10 24.55
N ARG A 128 13.07 13.23 25.46
CA ARG A 128 13.46 14.49 26.12
C ARG A 128 14.50 15.32 25.36
N THR A 129 14.97 14.87 24.20
CA THR A 129 16.15 15.47 23.54
C THR A 129 15.84 16.71 22.69
N ASN A 130 14.58 17.13 22.57
CA ASN A 130 14.20 18.37 21.86
C ASN A 130 13.30 19.24 22.76
N VAL A 131 13.91 19.99 23.67
CA VAL A 131 13.31 21.17 24.31
C VAL A 131 14.09 22.41 23.86
#